data_AF-A0A7X8ZT76-F1
#
_entry.id   AF-A0A7X8ZT76-F1
#
_cell.length_a   1.000
_cell.length_b   1.000
_cell.length_c   1.000
_cell.angle_alpha   90.00
_cell.angle_beta   90.00
_cell.angle_gamma   90.00
#
_symmetry.space_group_name_H-M   'P 1'
#
loop_
_entity.id
_entity.type
_entity.pdbx_description
1 polymer ?
#
loop_
_entity_poly.entity_id
_entity_poly.type
_entity_poly.pdbx_seq_one_letter_code
_entity_poly.pdbx_strand_id
1 'polypeptide(L)'
;VDFKNTIIIMTSNVGSRKLKDFGTGVGFTSQSRMDDRTYARSIIKKALNRSFSPEFINRLDEIIIFDPLSLDAIKQIIDLELERLYKRINTLGFVVQLDEKAKEFIATKGYDAQYGARPLKRAIQTYVEDPLSEMLIASNIKEGTEIEATLNDKEDKLVFSPKQAVSIE
;
A
#
# COMPACT_ATOMS: atom_id res chain seq x y z
N VAL A 1 -6.47 -37.28 11.31
CA VAL A 1 -6.63 -35.81 11.15
C VAL A 1 -7.66 -35.58 10.06
N ASP A 2 -8.68 -34.76 10.29
CA ASP A 2 -9.78 -34.48 9.35
C ASP A 2 -9.76 -32.99 8.96
N PHE A 3 -9.87 -32.67 7.66
CA PHE A 3 -9.86 -31.31 7.09
C PHE A 3 -11.18 -30.92 6.43
N LYS A 4 -12.27 -31.69 6.64
CA LYS A 4 -13.57 -31.46 5.97
C LYS A 4 -14.15 -30.05 6.15
N ASN A 5 -13.89 -29.40 7.28
CA ASN A 5 -14.39 -28.05 7.59
C ASN A 5 -13.26 -27.01 7.61
N THR A 6 -12.27 -27.16 6.73
CA THR A 6 -11.10 -26.28 6.66
C THR A 6 -10.95 -25.68 5.27
N ILE A 7 -10.75 -24.36 5.19
CA ILE A 7 -10.32 -23.69 3.96
C ILE A 7 -8.79 -23.73 3.93
N ILE A 8 -8.22 -24.34 2.90
CA ILE A 8 -6.78 -24.38 2.70
C ILE A 8 -6.39 -23.29 1.71
N ILE A 9 -5.63 -22.29 2.18
CA ILE A 9 -5.08 -21.24 1.33
C ILE A 9 -3.59 -21.50 1.17
N MET A 10 -3.13 -21.56 -0.07
CA MET A 10 -1.73 -21.70 -0.42
C MET A 10 -1.29 -20.48 -1.22
N THR A 11 -0.09 -19.97 -0.93
CA THR A 11 0.48 -18.83 -1.64
C THR A 11 1.83 -19.21 -2.22
N SER A 12 2.15 -18.70 -3.40
CA SER A 12 3.40 -18.96 -4.08
C SER A 12 3.82 -17.76 -4.91
N ASN A 13 5.13 -17.49 -4.97
CA ASN A 13 5.70 -16.43 -5.78
C ASN A 13 6.05 -16.89 -7.21
N VAL A 14 5.58 -18.06 -7.64
CA VAL A 14 5.85 -18.63 -8.98
C VAL A 14 5.38 -17.66 -10.07
N GLY A 15 6.23 -17.44 -11.07
CA GLY A 15 5.94 -16.54 -12.19
C GLY A 15 6.15 -15.04 -11.90
N SER A 16 6.30 -14.63 -10.64
CA SER A 16 6.45 -13.21 -10.26
C SER A 16 7.64 -12.52 -10.91
N ARG A 17 8.80 -13.20 -11.03
CA ARG A 17 10.00 -12.62 -11.66
C ARG A 17 9.83 -12.37 -13.16
N LYS A 18 9.17 -13.28 -13.88
CA LYS A 18 8.98 -13.18 -15.34
C LYS A 18 8.00 -12.08 -15.74
N LEU A 19 7.07 -11.72 -14.84
CA LEU A 19 6.20 -10.56 -15.04
C LEU A 19 6.95 -9.23 -14.89
N LYS A 20 8.02 -9.18 -14.08
CA LYS A 20 8.78 -7.94 -13.84
C LYS A 20 9.48 -7.45 -15.11
N ASP A 21 10.09 -8.36 -15.86
CA ASP A 21 10.82 -8.03 -17.09
C ASP A 21 9.90 -7.49 -18.19
N PHE A 22 8.59 -7.74 -18.11
CA PHE A 22 7.59 -7.19 -19.03
C PHE A 22 7.19 -5.76 -18.66
N GLY A 23 7.16 -5.42 -17.36
CA GLY A 23 6.79 -4.08 -16.90
C GLY A 23 7.88 -3.01 -17.10
N THR A 24 9.12 -3.42 -17.42
CA THR A 24 10.28 -2.53 -17.59
C THR A 24 10.72 -2.35 -19.05
N GLY A 25 10.05 -2.98 -20.01
CA GLY A 25 10.39 -2.95 -21.43
C GLY A 25 9.50 -2.01 -22.27
N VAL A 26 10.04 -0.84 -22.61
CA VAL A 26 9.81 -0.05 -23.84
C VAL A 26 8.45 0.64 -24.02
N GLY A 27 8.46 1.98 -23.91
CA GLY A 27 7.91 2.94 -24.89
C GLY A 27 6.43 2.84 -25.30
N PHE A 28 5.66 3.89 -24.98
CA PHE A 28 4.46 4.37 -25.68
C PHE A 28 3.86 3.45 -26.76
N THR A 29 2.78 2.74 -26.44
CA THR A 29 1.56 2.74 -27.26
C THR A 29 0.38 2.26 -26.42
N SER A 30 -0.67 3.08 -26.41
CA SER A 30 -1.96 2.75 -25.81
C SER A 30 -2.73 1.73 -26.68
N GLN A 31 -2.21 0.51 -26.83
CA GLN A 31 -2.91 -0.56 -27.52
C GLN A 31 -3.15 -1.74 -26.57
N SER A 32 -4.37 -1.70 -25.99
CA SER A 32 -5.10 -2.77 -25.32
C SER A 32 -4.48 -3.40 -24.06
N ARG A 33 -4.64 -2.72 -22.91
CA ARG A 33 -4.43 -3.25 -21.54
C ARG A 33 -5.02 -4.65 -21.26
N MET A 34 -6.03 -5.09 -22.04
CA MET A 34 -6.60 -6.44 -21.93
C MET A 34 -5.66 -7.54 -22.44
N ASP A 35 -4.85 -7.26 -23.45
CA ASP A 35 -3.96 -8.23 -24.06
C ASP A 35 -2.78 -8.53 -23.11
N ASP A 36 -2.24 -7.49 -22.47
CA ASP A 36 -1.19 -7.59 -21.46
C ASP A 36 -1.60 -8.47 -20.26
N ARG A 37 -2.82 -8.30 -19.75
CA ARG A 37 -3.34 -9.08 -18.60
C ARG A 37 -3.52 -10.55 -18.97
N THR A 38 -4.07 -10.82 -20.15
CA THR A 38 -4.28 -12.19 -20.64
C THR A 38 -2.94 -12.88 -20.87
N TYR A 39 -1.99 -12.16 -21.45
CA TYR A 39 -0.62 -12.63 -21.65
C TYR A 39 0.09 -12.92 -20.32
N ALA A 40 0.06 -12.00 -19.35
CA ALA A 40 0.64 -12.17 -18.03
C ALA A 40 0.10 -13.43 -17.31
N ARG A 41 -1.21 -13.66 -17.37
CA ARG A 41 -1.83 -14.88 -16.84
C ARG A 41 -1.33 -16.14 -17.54
N SER A 42 -1.10 -16.09 -18.85
CA SER A 42 -0.54 -17.24 -19.59
C SER A 42 0.88 -17.58 -19.13
N ILE A 43 1.71 -16.58 -18.82
CA ILE A 43 3.07 -16.76 -18.31
C ILE A 43 3.04 -17.40 -16.92
N ILE A 44 2.14 -16.95 -16.04
CA ILE A 44 1.97 -17.53 -14.70
C ILE A 44 1.49 -18.98 -14.80
N LYS A 45 0.49 -19.28 -15.64
CA LYS A 45 0.02 -20.66 -15.86
C LYS A 45 1.13 -21.57 -16.37
N LYS A 46 1.95 -21.11 -17.33
CA LYS A 46 3.12 -21.86 -17.81
C LYS A 46 4.15 -22.10 -16.71
N ALA A 47 4.39 -21.10 -15.84
CA ALA A 47 5.32 -21.24 -14.72
C ALA A 47 4.79 -22.21 -13.65
N LEU A 48 3.47 -22.18 -13.38
CA LEU A 48 2.79 -23.08 -12.45
C LEU A 48 2.91 -24.53 -12.89
N ASN A 49 2.57 -24.84 -14.15
CA ASN A 49 2.65 -26.19 -14.72
C ASN A 49 4.08 -26.76 -14.78
N ARG A 50 5.10 -25.90 -14.77
CA ARG A 50 6.51 -26.32 -14.69
C ARG A 50 6.97 -26.56 -13.25
N SER A 51 6.33 -25.92 -12.28
CA SER A 51 6.75 -25.94 -10.87
C SER A 51 5.99 -26.98 -10.05
N PHE A 52 4.77 -27.33 -10.46
CA PHE A 52 3.90 -28.27 -9.75
C PHE A 52 3.41 -29.36 -10.68
N SER A 53 3.23 -30.57 -10.14
CA SER A 53 2.72 -31.70 -10.92
C SER A 53 1.23 -31.52 -11.24
N PRO A 54 0.74 -32.10 -12.35
CA PRO A 54 -0.67 -32.04 -12.70
C PRO A 54 -1.59 -32.61 -11.62
N GLU A 55 -1.17 -33.67 -10.90
CA GLU A 55 -1.99 -34.25 -9.83
C GLU A 55 -2.24 -33.25 -8.71
N PHE A 56 -1.24 -32.44 -8.35
CA PHE A 56 -1.40 -31.40 -7.33
C PHE A 56 -2.32 -30.27 -7.81
N ILE A 57 -2.10 -29.78 -9.03
CA ILE A 57 -2.89 -28.69 -9.61
C ILE A 57 -4.38 -29.09 -9.71
N ASN A 58 -4.66 -30.35 -10.08
CA ASN A 58 -6.02 -30.88 -10.18
C ASN A 58 -6.71 -31.08 -8.81
N ARG A 59 -6.02 -30.85 -7.68
CA ARG A 59 -6.60 -30.84 -6.32
C ARG A 59 -6.93 -29.45 -5.81
N LEU A 60 -6.64 -28.41 -6.60
CA LEU A 60 -7.00 -27.04 -6.28
C LEU A 60 -8.35 -26.74 -6.92
N ASP A 61 -9.31 -26.30 -6.11
CA ASP A 61 -10.61 -25.86 -6.63
C ASP A 61 -10.46 -24.61 -7.51
N GLU A 62 -9.66 -23.64 -7.05
CA GLU A 62 -9.47 -22.36 -7.73
C GLU A 62 -8.01 -21.90 -7.68
N ILE A 63 -7.55 -21.27 -8.78
CA ILE A 63 -6.22 -20.67 -8.87
C ILE A 63 -6.37 -19.17 -9.08
N ILE A 64 -6.14 -18.43 -8.00
CA ILE A 64 -6.27 -16.96 -8.00
C ILE A 64 -4.93 -16.33 -8.36
N ILE A 65 -4.94 -15.50 -9.41
CA ILE A 65 -3.78 -14.72 -9.86
C ILE A 65 -3.99 -13.27 -9.42
N PHE A 66 -3.06 -12.74 -8.64
CA PHE A 66 -3.07 -11.34 -8.20
C PHE A 66 -2.46 -10.43 -9.27
N ASP A 67 -3.18 -9.36 -9.59
CA ASP A 67 -2.66 -8.27 -10.40
C ASP A 67 -1.69 -7.41 -9.57
N PRO A 68 -0.70 -6.75 -10.20
CA PRO A 68 0.14 -5.76 -9.52
C PRO A 68 -0.71 -4.59 -8.99
N LEU A 69 -0.25 -3.99 -7.88
CA LEU A 69 -0.94 -2.86 -7.26
C LEU A 69 -0.83 -1.61 -8.15
N SER A 70 -1.96 -0.95 -8.39
CA SER A 70 -1.99 0.39 -8.96
C SER A 70 -1.67 1.44 -7.90
N LEU A 71 -1.33 2.66 -8.33
CA LEU A 71 -1.15 3.79 -7.43
C LEU A 71 -2.40 4.06 -6.58
N ASP A 72 -3.59 3.98 -7.17
CA ASP A 72 -4.85 4.17 -6.45
C ASP A 72 -5.07 3.09 -5.39
N ALA A 73 -4.74 1.82 -5.70
CA ALA A 73 -4.80 0.73 -4.72
C ALA A 73 -3.81 0.96 -3.58
N ILE A 74 -2.62 1.50 -3.87
CA ILE A 74 -1.64 1.86 -2.84
C ILE A 74 -2.18 2.96 -1.94
N LYS A 75 -2.80 4.03 -2.50
CA LYS A 75 -3.44 5.08 -1.71
C LYS A 75 -4.52 4.53 -0.77
N GLN A 76 -5.35 3.60 -1.25
CA GLN A 76 -6.34 2.92 -0.41
C GLN A 76 -5.70 2.10 0.71
N ILE A 77 -4.58 1.42 0.43
CA ILE A 77 -3.84 0.69 1.47
C ILE A 77 -3.24 1.67 2.50
N ILE A 78 -2.76 2.85 2.07
CA ILE A 78 -2.30 3.91 2.99
C ILE A 78 -3.43 4.30 3.93
N ASP A 79 -4.63 4.56 3.43
CA ASP A 79 -5.78 4.93 4.26
C ASP A 79 -6.10 3.85 5.31
N LEU A 80 -6.08 2.57 4.92
CA LEU A 80 -6.31 1.44 5.82
C LEU A 80 -5.24 1.32 6.91
N GLU A 81 -3.96 1.54 6.56
CA GLU A 81 -2.86 1.50 7.53
C GLU A 81 -2.92 2.70 8.49
N LEU A 82 -3.31 3.88 7.99
CA LEU A 82 -3.46 5.10 8.78
C LEU A 82 -4.63 5.04 9.77
N GLU A 83 -5.67 4.24 9.53
CA GLU A 83 -6.78 4.10 10.48
C GLU A 83 -6.32 3.76 11.90
N ARG A 84 -5.32 2.86 12.01
CA ARG A 84 -4.78 2.44 13.32
C ARG A 84 -4.03 3.59 14.00
N LEU A 85 -3.31 4.38 13.21
CA LEU A 85 -2.60 5.56 13.68
C LEU A 85 -3.61 6.62 14.14
N TYR A 86 -4.63 6.93 13.34
CA TYR A 86 -5.68 7.88 13.69
C TYR A 86 -6.44 7.49 14.95
N LYS A 87 -6.80 6.21 15.12
CA LYS A 87 -7.43 5.72 16.35
C LYS A 87 -6.58 6.00 17.58
N ARG A 88 -5.28 5.72 17.52
CA ARG A 88 -4.34 6.00 18.63
C ARG A 88 -4.21 7.49 18.91
N ILE A 89 -4.07 8.33 17.88
CA ILE A 89 -3.94 9.77 18.04
C ILE A 89 -5.22 10.37 18.64
N ASN A 90 -6.38 9.89 18.19
CA ASN A 90 -7.67 10.32 18.71
C ASN A 90 -7.86 9.94 20.20
N THR A 91 -7.33 8.79 20.65
CA THR A 91 -7.32 8.45 22.09
C THR A 91 -6.44 9.36 22.93
N LEU A 92 -5.49 10.05 22.32
CA LEU A 92 -4.66 11.09 22.96
C LEU A 92 -5.31 12.48 22.89
N GLY A 93 -6.52 12.59 22.32
CA GLY A 93 -7.24 13.85 22.19
C GLY A 93 -6.88 14.70 20.98
N PHE A 94 -6.13 14.18 20.01
CA PHE A 94 -5.76 14.92 18.79
C PHE A 94 -6.43 14.35 17.55
N VAL A 95 -6.62 15.18 16.52
CA VAL A 95 -7.09 14.72 15.20
C VAL A 95 -6.00 15.00 14.19
N VAL A 96 -5.69 14.04 13.32
CA VAL A 96 -4.71 14.23 12.24
C VAL A 96 -5.36 13.90 10.91
N GLN A 97 -5.13 14.76 9.91
CA GLN A 97 -5.55 14.55 8.53
C GLN A 97 -4.35 14.71 7.59
N LEU A 98 -4.20 13.77 6.66
CA LEU A 98 -3.20 13.84 5.59
C LEU A 98 -3.90 14.29 4.31
N ASP A 99 -3.33 15.30 3.64
CA ASP A 99 -3.79 15.73 2.32
C ASP A 99 -3.37 14.73 1.22
N GLU A 100 -3.89 14.92 0.01
CA GLU A 100 -3.59 14.03 -1.12
C GLU A 100 -2.10 14.04 -1.48
N LYS A 101 -1.42 15.19 -1.36
CA LYS A 101 0.02 15.29 -1.65
C LYS A 101 0.84 14.47 -0.66
N ALA A 102 0.48 14.47 0.61
CA ALA A 102 1.12 13.67 1.64
C ALA A 102 0.93 12.17 1.37
N LYS A 103 -0.28 11.76 0.97
CA LYS A 103 -0.55 10.36 0.60
C LYS A 103 0.25 9.94 -0.64
N GLU A 104 0.35 10.79 -1.66
CA GLU A 104 1.17 10.53 -2.85
C GLU A 104 2.66 10.41 -2.54
N PHE A 105 3.16 11.28 -1.65
CA PHE A 105 4.52 11.19 -1.16
C PHE A 105 4.79 9.85 -0.46
N ILE A 106 3.92 9.45 0.46
CA ILE A 106 4.05 8.16 1.17
C ILE A 106 3.94 6.98 0.19
N ALA A 107 3.03 7.04 -0.79
CA ALA A 107 2.91 6.02 -1.82
C ALA A 107 4.21 5.89 -2.61
N THR A 108 4.82 7.01 -3.00
CA THR A 108 6.06 7.03 -3.77
C THR A 108 7.25 6.51 -2.96
N LYS A 109 7.33 6.81 -1.66
CA LYS A 109 8.41 6.31 -0.78
C LYS A 109 8.18 4.89 -0.26
N GLY A 110 6.93 4.46 -0.17
CA GLY A 110 6.52 3.21 0.47
C GLY A 110 6.13 2.09 -0.50
N TYR A 111 6.00 2.39 -1.79
CA TYR A 111 5.78 1.39 -2.83
C TYR A 111 7.08 1.02 -3.53
N ASP A 112 7.30 -0.28 -3.63
CA ASP A 112 8.37 -0.85 -4.42
C ASP A 112 7.78 -1.93 -5.34
N ALA A 113 8.04 -1.88 -6.64
CA ALA A 113 7.47 -2.84 -7.60
C ALA A 113 7.88 -4.30 -7.32
N GLN A 114 9.01 -4.51 -6.63
CA GLN A 114 9.49 -5.83 -6.21
C GLN A 114 8.91 -6.27 -4.86
N TYR A 115 8.74 -5.36 -3.91
CA TYR A 115 8.27 -5.67 -2.56
C TYR A 115 6.79 -5.34 -2.32
N GLY A 116 6.09 -4.78 -3.31
CA GLY A 116 4.71 -4.31 -3.21
C GLY A 116 4.55 -3.21 -2.17
N ALA A 117 3.42 -3.22 -1.47
CA ALA A 117 3.14 -2.30 -0.37
C ALA A 117 3.81 -2.68 0.96
N ARG A 118 4.70 -3.70 1.01
CA ARG A 118 5.37 -4.11 2.26
C ARG A 118 6.17 -2.98 2.93
N PRO A 119 6.90 -2.12 2.19
CA PRO A 119 7.62 -1.00 2.79
C PRO A 119 6.69 0.11 3.31
N LEU A 120 5.41 0.11 2.90
CA LEU A 120 4.47 1.20 3.16
C LEU A 120 4.28 1.48 4.65
N LYS A 121 4.16 0.42 5.46
CA LYS A 121 4.05 0.55 6.92
C LYS A 121 5.27 1.27 7.51
N ARG A 122 6.48 0.97 7.00
CA ARG A 122 7.70 1.64 7.45
C ARG A 122 7.75 3.09 6.98
N ALA A 123 7.30 3.36 5.75
CA ALA A 123 7.18 4.72 5.25
C ALA A 123 6.21 5.57 6.10
N ILE A 124 5.03 5.03 6.42
CA ILE A 124 4.07 5.70 7.32
C ILE A 124 4.72 5.97 8.68
N GLN A 125 5.41 4.99 9.26
CA GLN A 125 6.09 5.18 10.53
C GLN A 125 7.13 6.32 10.45
N THR A 126 8.05 6.25 9.49
CA THR A 126 9.18 7.19 9.39
C THR A 126 8.77 8.60 8.94
N TYR A 127 7.79 8.72 8.05
CA TYR A 127 7.40 10.02 7.50
C TYR A 127 6.19 10.64 8.18
N VAL A 128 5.39 9.85 8.91
CA VAL A 128 4.17 10.33 9.57
C VAL A 128 4.24 10.17 11.08
N GLU A 129 4.42 8.95 11.58
CA GLU A 129 4.33 8.66 13.01
C GLU A 129 5.48 9.30 13.81
N ASP A 130 6.71 9.17 13.32
CA ASP A 130 7.90 9.71 13.99
C ASP A 130 7.85 11.25 14.06
N PRO A 131 7.65 12.01 12.95
CA PRO A 131 7.59 13.48 13.00
C PRO A 131 6.38 14.01 13.78
N LEU A 132 5.23 13.33 13.70
CA LEU A 132 4.07 13.70 14.49
C LEU A 132 4.34 13.53 15.99
N SER A 133 5.02 12.44 16.38
CA SER A 133 5.38 12.20 17.78
C SER A 133 6.34 13.28 18.29
N GLU A 134 7.34 13.65 17.49
CA GLU A 134 8.26 14.76 17.80
C GLU A 134 7.50 16.09 17.98
N MET A 135 6.56 16.39 17.07
CA MET A 135 5.72 17.59 17.16
C MET A 135 4.88 17.61 18.44
N LEU A 136 4.22 16.50 18.79
CA LEU A 136 3.39 16.40 19.99
C LEU A 136 4.20 16.53 21.29
N ILE A 137 5.48 16.11 21.29
CA ILE A 137 6.38 16.26 22.44
C ILE A 137 6.93 17.69 22.52
N ALA A 138 7.35 18.27 21.39
CA ALA A 138 8.01 19.57 21.34
C ALA A 138 7.03 20.74 21.47
N SER A 139 5.78 20.55 21.06
CA SER A 139 4.79 21.61 20.95
C SER A 139 3.78 21.52 22.09
N ASN A 140 3.47 22.65 22.71
CA ASN A 140 2.45 22.75 23.76
C ASN A 140 1.03 22.77 23.13
N ILE A 141 0.74 21.81 22.26
CA ILE A 141 -0.52 21.71 21.51
C ILE A 141 -1.60 21.26 22.48
N LYS A 142 -2.73 21.96 22.48
CA LYS A 142 -3.87 21.60 23.33
C LYS A 142 -4.58 20.39 22.76
N GLU A 143 -5.08 19.54 23.64
CA GLU A 143 -6.07 18.53 23.28
C GLU A 143 -7.24 19.18 22.53
N GLY A 144 -7.78 18.45 21.55
CA GLY A 144 -8.82 18.90 20.62
C GLY A 144 -8.29 19.57 19.37
N THR A 145 -6.97 19.77 19.22
CA THR A 145 -6.40 20.38 18.02
C THR A 145 -6.41 19.40 16.85
N GLU A 146 -6.88 19.89 15.71
CA GLU A 146 -6.75 19.20 14.42
C GLU A 146 -5.40 19.56 13.79
N ILE A 147 -4.66 18.56 13.33
CA ILE A 147 -3.34 18.68 12.73
C ILE A 147 -3.47 18.27 11.27
N GLU A 148 -3.03 19.14 10.37
CA GLU A 148 -2.97 18.86 8.95
C GLU A 148 -1.53 18.53 8.55
N ALA A 149 -1.38 17.48 7.76
CA ALA A 149 -0.11 17.02 7.23
C ALA A 149 -0.10 17.20 5.70
N THR A 150 0.86 18.00 5.22
CA THR A 150 1.04 18.29 3.79
C THR A 150 2.50 18.13 3.37
N LEU A 151 2.75 17.90 2.09
CA LEU A 151 4.10 17.81 1.54
C LEU A 151 4.72 19.20 1.37
N ASN A 152 5.90 19.41 1.94
CA ASN A 152 6.76 20.53 1.56
C ASN A 152 7.62 20.13 0.36
N ASP A 153 7.23 20.61 -0.82
CA ASP A 153 7.87 20.31 -2.10
C ASP A 153 9.38 20.69 -2.13
N LYS A 154 9.85 21.60 -1.27
CA LYS A 154 11.26 22.03 -1.23
C LYS A 154 12.16 21.11 -0.39
N GLU A 155 11.61 20.51 0.65
CA GLU A 155 12.37 19.73 1.64
C GLU A 155 12.16 18.22 1.51
N ASP A 156 11.25 17.80 0.62
CA ASP A 156 10.87 16.39 0.41
C ASP A 156 10.45 15.70 1.72
N LYS A 157 9.71 16.46 2.55
CA LYS A 157 9.27 16.06 3.90
C LYS A 157 7.83 16.49 4.14
N LEU A 158 7.14 15.72 4.98
CA LEU A 158 5.82 16.11 5.48
C LEU A 158 5.97 17.16 6.58
N VAL A 159 5.18 18.21 6.47
CA VAL A 159 5.06 19.28 7.47
C VAL A 159 3.70 19.13 8.14
N PHE A 160 3.71 19.23 9.47
CA PHE A 160 2.52 19.12 10.30
C PHE A 160 2.21 20.49 10.89
N SER A 161 1.01 21.01 10.63
CA SER A 161 0.55 22.28 11.19
C SER A 161 -0.79 22.11 11.89
N PRO A 162 -0.98 22.71 13.08
CA PRO A 162 -2.29 22.76 13.69
C PRO A 162 -3.21 23.61 12.80
N LYS A 163 -4.36 23.07 12.40
CA LYS A 163 -5.45 23.86 11.85
C LYS A 163 -5.87 24.83 12.95
N GLN A 164 -5.76 26.13 12.71
CA GLN A 164 -6.38 27.10 13.59
C GLN A 164 -7.87 26.77 13.68
N ALA A 165 -8.35 26.54 14.91
CA ALA A 165 -9.77 26.44 15.16
C ALA A 165 -10.42 27.70 14.60
N VAL A 166 -11.30 27.55 13.62
CA VAL A 166 -12.22 28.62 13.23
C VAL A 166 -13.04 28.90 14.48
N SER A 167 -12.85 30.08 15.06
CA SER A 167 -13.71 30.61 16.13
C SER A 167 -15.14 30.56 15.61
N ILE A 168 -15.93 29.60 16.10
CA ILE A 168 -17.38 29.64 15.94
C ILE A 168 -17.84 30.58 17.05
N GLU A 169 -18.17 31.82 16.69
CA GLU A 169 -18.96 32.75 17.51
C GLU A 169 -20.35 32.19 17.80
#